data_AF-A0A9X3V6X2-F1
#
_entry.id   AF-A0A9X3V6X2-F1
#
_cell.length_a   1.000
_cell.length_b   1.000
_cell.length_c   1.000
_cell.angle_alpha   90.00
_cell.angle_beta   90.00
_cell.angle_gamma   90.00
#
_symmetry.space_group_name_H-M   'P 1'
#
loop_
_entity.id
_entity.type
_entity.pdbx_description
1 polymer ?
#
loop_
_entity_poly.entity_id
_entity_poly.type
_entity_poly.pdbx_seq_one_letter_code
_entity_poly.pdbx_strand_id
1 'polypeptide(L)'
;MKQLIASALMLLTPALVLAQDASSTPAKPAAKAPAKTAAAAKAEGTKPAAKAPAKSTKAAASKSEEAKSTKVAKAKPQSSRAQLKSATNQVASGLIAAEAALSPAELAIAERVHTGHIPCELGASVNIEADPKSPGYFQVAGKGFHYRMTPVSTSTGAVRLEDAQAGAVWIQIANKSMLMNQKLGQRLADECMSPQQVAVTESIRKNPQPSLLDSPAAAAATAPAAAEAPAK
;
A
#
# COMPACT_ATOMS: atom_id res chain seq x y z
N MET A 1 -12.58 -59.09 -0.81
CA MET A 1 -13.94 -59.19 -0.21
C MET A 1 -14.00 -58.13 0.87
N LYS A 2 -14.84 -57.09 0.74
CA LYS A 2 -16.15 -56.98 1.41
C LYS A 2 -16.09 -57.33 2.91
N GLN A 3 -16.10 -56.30 3.76
CA GLN A 3 -17.23 -56.11 4.68
C GLN A 3 -17.63 -54.64 4.75
N LEU A 4 -18.89 -54.41 5.11
CA LEU A 4 -19.51 -53.09 5.33
C LEU A 4 -20.01 -53.05 6.78
N ILE A 5 -19.79 -51.95 7.48
CA ILE A 5 -20.55 -51.62 8.69
C ILE A 5 -21.05 -50.19 8.55
N ALA A 6 -22.35 -50.05 8.31
CA ALA A 6 -23.04 -48.78 8.48
C ALA A 6 -23.57 -48.69 9.91
N SER A 7 -23.55 -47.50 10.50
CA SER A 7 -24.29 -47.18 11.71
C SER A 7 -24.59 -45.68 11.71
N ALA A 8 -25.81 -45.34 11.32
CA ALA A 8 -26.36 -44.00 11.52
C ALA A 8 -27.01 -43.95 12.89
N LEU A 9 -26.76 -42.90 13.68
CA LEU A 9 -27.51 -42.68 14.92
C LEU A 9 -27.66 -41.20 15.27
N MET A 10 -28.93 -40.77 15.33
CA MET A 10 -29.49 -39.57 15.94
C MET A 10 -28.94 -38.18 15.57
N LEU A 11 -29.74 -37.50 14.75
CA LEU A 11 -30.08 -36.08 14.95
C LEU A 11 -30.51 -35.84 16.41
N LEU A 12 -30.03 -34.78 17.05
CA LEU A 12 -30.71 -34.20 18.22
C LEU A 12 -30.52 -32.68 18.26
N THR A 13 -31.56 -31.94 17.88
CA THR A 13 -31.66 -30.49 18.08
C THR A 13 -32.42 -30.21 19.39
N PRO A 14 -32.02 -29.19 20.16
CA PRO A 14 -32.88 -28.56 21.15
C PRO A 14 -33.36 -27.20 20.66
N ALA A 15 -34.68 -27.04 20.54
CA ALA A 15 -35.33 -25.74 20.32
C ALA A 15 -36.38 -25.51 21.41
N LEU A 16 -36.09 -24.59 22.34
CA LEU A 16 -36.98 -24.08 23.38
C LEU A 16 -36.49 -22.65 23.68
N VAL A 17 -37.17 -21.51 23.40
CA VAL A 17 -38.57 -21.04 23.50
C VAL A 17 -38.77 -20.14 24.73
N LEU A 18 -39.40 -18.96 24.51
CA LEU A 18 -39.83 -17.93 25.49
C LEU A 18 -38.69 -17.22 26.28
N ALA A 19 -38.66 -15.92 26.53
CA ALA A 19 -39.68 -14.86 26.57
C ALA A 19 -39.03 -13.45 26.46
N GLN A 20 -39.87 -12.42 26.49
CA GLN A 20 -39.52 -10.98 26.45
C GLN A 20 -38.87 -10.49 27.76
N ASP A 21 -38.08 -9.41 27.68
CA ASP A 21 -38.23 -8.29 28.62
C ASP A 21 -37.94 -6.94 27.93
N ALA A 22 -38.33 -5.83 28.55
CA ALA A 22 -38.55 -4.55 27.90
C ALA A 22 -37.41 -3.52 28.11
N SER A 23 -37.51 -2.44 27.34
CA SER A 23 -36.60 -1.29 27.31
C SER A 23 -36.40 -0.60 28.68
N SER A 24 -35.14 -0.46 29.11
CA SER A 24 -34.77 0.62 30.04
C SER A 24 -33.29 1.04 29.93
N THR A 25 -33.08 2.35 29.78
CA THR A 25 -31.81 3.12 29.76
C THR A 25 -32.28 4.60 29.73
N PRO A 26 -31.72 5.57 30.51
CA PRO A 26 -30.32 5.68 30.91
C PRO A 26 -30.03 6.01 32.39
N ALA A 27 -28.76 5.86 32.79
CA ALA A 27 -28.17 6.56 33.94
C ALA A 27 -26.69 6.91 33.68
N LYS A 28 -26.19 7.96 34.34
CA LYS A 28 -24.89 8.62 34.07
C LYS A 28 -23.81 8.15 35.07
N PRO A 29 -22.53 8.00 34.67
CA PRO A 29 -21.48 7.53 35.58
C PRO A 29 -21.09 8.58 36.64
N ALA A 30 -20.68 8.10 37.82
CA ALA A 30 -20.08 8.88 38.90
C ALA A 30 -18.80 8.19 39.40
N ALA A 31 -17.80 8.98 39.79
CA ALA A 31 -16.44 8.51 40.03
C ALA A 31 -16.16 8.07 41.47
N LYS A 32 -15.17 7.19 41.66
CA LYS A 32 -14.47 7.07 42.95
C LYS A 32 -13.03 6.54 42.82
N ALA A 33 -12.07 7.44 43.06
CA ALA A 33 -10.80 7.16 43.73
C ALA A 33 -10.86 7.85 45.12
N PRO A 34 -9.99 7.57 46.12
CA PRO A 34 -8.58 7.98 46.04
C PRO A 34 -7.56 7.11 46.83
N ALA A 35 -6.27 7.51 46.76
CA ALA A 35 -5.16 7.16 47.70
C ALA A 35 -4.71 5.67 47.71
N LYS A 36 -3.46 5.28 48.02
CA LYS A 36 -2.19 5.93 48.44
C LYS A 36 -1.08 4.85 48.20
N THR A 37 0.23 5.05 47.96
CA THR A 37 1.21 6.18 47.79
C THR A 37 2.40 5.55 46.96
N ALA A 38 3.61 6.07 46.69
CA ALA A 38 4.42 7.19 47.20
C ALA A 38 5.44 7.71 46.13
N ALA A 39 6.48 8.41 46.60
CA ALA A 39 7.71 8.82 45.91
C ALA A 39 8.68 7.64 45.63
N ALA A 40 9.77 7.75 44.84
CA ALA A 40 10.51 8.89 44.26
C ALA A 40 11.06 8.51 42.83
N ALA A 41 12.00 9.15 42.13
CA ALA A 41 12.97 10.26 42.36
C ALA A 41 13.37 10.95 41.02
N LYS A 42 14.49 11.70 40.96
CA LYS A 42 15.05 12.33 39.74
C LYS A 42 16.59 12.34 39.73
N ALA A 43 17.20 11.81 38.66
CA ALA A 43 18.53 12.16 38.11
C ALA A 43 18.62 11.54 36.68
N GLU A 44 19.10 12.14 35.57
CA GLU A 44 20.11 13.19 35.30
C GLU A 44 21.55 12.67 35.23
N GLY A 45 22.19 12.73 34.04
CA GLY A 45 23.64 12.51 33.90
C GLY A 45 24.16 11.86 32.60
N THR A 46 24.86 12.66 31.78
CA THR A 46 26.20 12.34 31.23
C THR A 46 26.39 11.32 30.09
N LYS A 47 26.53 11.87 28.87
CA LYS A 47 27.53 11.46 27.85
C LYS A 47 28.78 12.34 28.05
N PRO A 48 29.99 11.78 28.22
CA PRO A 48 30.91 11.57 27.09
C PRO A 48 31.56 10.15 27.17
N ALA A 49 32.59 9.75 26.40
CA ALA A 49 33.49 10.45 25.48
C ALA A 49 33.90 9.57 24.27
N ALA A 50 34.89 10.00 23.49
CA ALA A 50 35.51 9.27 22.39
C ALA A 50 36.99 8.96 22.67
N LYS A 51 37.56 7.91 22.04
CA LYS A 51 39.02 7.87 21.78
C LYS A 51 39.44 7.00 20.59
N ALA A 52 40.21 7.62 19.71
CA ALA A 52 41.11 7.05 18.71
C ALA A 52 42.28 8.07 18.55
N PRO A 53 43.28 7.86 17.67
CA PRO A 53 44.08 6.67 17.41
C PRO A 53 45.60 6.92 17.66
N ALA A 54 46.41 5.86 17.85
CA ALA A 54 47.90 5.92 17.84
C ALA A 54 48.54 4.51 17.87
N LYS A 55 49.83 4.25 17.54
CA LYS A 55 50.81 4.87 16.61
C LYS A 55 52.17 4.12 16.71
N SER A 56 52.65 3.50 15.63
CA SER A 56 54.08 3.11 15.43
C SER A 56 54.31 2.65 13.97
N THR A 57 55.12 3.27 13.10
CA THR A 57 56.61 3.40 13.03
C THR A 57 57.33 2.04 12.96
N LYS A 58 57.98 1.58 11.87
CA LYS A 58 58.93 2.14 10.86
C LYS A 58 60.43 1.92 11.19
N ALA A 59 60.97 0.79 10.73
CA ALA A 59 62.40 0.48 10.44
C ALA A 59 62.41 -0.85 9.62
N ALA A 60 63.05 -1.01 8.45
CA ALA A 60 64.49 -1.02 8.10
C ALA A 60 65.23 -2.31 8.56
N ALA A 61 66.00 -3.04 7.73
CA ALA A 61 66.26 -2.93 6.28
C ALA A 61 66.93 -4.19 5.64
N SER A 62 66.86 -4.28 4.30
CA SER A 62 67.88 -4.83 3.35
C SER A 62 68.17 -6.35 3.22
N LYS A 63 68.64 -6.70 1.99
CA LYS A 63 69.13 -8.00 1.45
C LYS A 63 68.07 -9.12 1.27
N SER A 64 68.07 -9.91 0.18
CA SER A 64 68.94 -9.95 -1.02
C SER A 64 68.11 -10.21 -2.30
N GLU A 65 68.70 -10.02 -3.47
CA GLU A 65 68.19 -10.56 -4.74
C GLU A 65 68.28 -12.10 -4.77
N GLU A 66 67.29 -12.76 -5.37
CA GLU A 66 67.53 -13.65 -6.52
C GLU A 66 66.23 -13.83 -7.36
N ALA A 67 66.37 -14.34 -8.58
CA ALA A 67 65.38 -14.27 -9.65
C ALA A 67 64.02 -14.95 -9.38
N LYS A 68 62.91 -14.26 -9.70
CA LYS A 68 61.68 -14.92 -10.15
C LYS A 68 60.79 -14.09 -11.08
N SER A 69 60.92 -14.41 -12.37
CA SER A 69 59.95 -14.27 -13.48
C SER A 69 58.90 -13.15 -13.46
N THR A 70 59.07 -12.23 -14.41
CA THR A 70 58.07 -11.30 -14.96
C THR A 70 56.64 -11.83 -14.96
N LYS A 71 55.74 -11.13 -14.26
CA LYS A 71 54.28 -11.32 -14.43
C LYS A 71 53.50 -10.01 -14.48
N VAL A 72 53.85 -9.16 -15.45
CA VAL A 72 52.94 -8.12 -15.94
C VAL A 72 51.60 -8.79 -16.25
N ALA A 73 50.53 -8.37 -15.57
CA ALA A 73 49.19 -8.90 -15.76
C ALA A 73 48.62 -8.43 -17.10
N LYS A 74 49.09 -9.03 -18.20
CA LYS A 74 48.61 -8.76 -19.55
C LYS A 74 47.13 -9.12 -19.63
N ALA A 75 46.28 -8.11 -19.52
CA ALA A 75 44.84 -8.25 -19.65
C ALA A 75 44.54 -8.99 -20.96
N LYS A 76 43.96 -10.19 -20.87
CA LYS A 76 43.44 -10.87 -22.06
C LYS A 76 42.31 -10.00 -22.61
N PRO A 77 42.29 -9.66 -23.92
CA PRO A 77 41.11 -9.04 -24.50
C PRO A 77 39.92 -9.97 -24.26
N GLN A 78 38.80 -9.43 -23.76
CA GLN A 78 37.58 -10.21 -23.64
C GLN A 78 37.20 -10.70 -25.04
N SER A 79 36.87 -11.99 -25.17
CA SER A 79 36.48 -12.51 -26.48
C SER A 79 35.21 -11.82 -26.95
N SER A 80 35.02 -11.67 -28.26
CA SER A 80 33.85 -10.99 -28.83
C SER A 80 32.53 -11.59 -28.34
N ARG A 81 32.51 -12.87 -27.98
CA ARG A 81 31.37 -13.58 -27.38
C ARG A 81 31.10 -13.17 -25.92
N ALA A 82 32.12 -12.82 -25.14
CA ALA A 82 31.96 -12.24 -23.80
C ALA A 82 31.53 -10.76 -23.88
N GLN A 83 32.12 -10.01 -24.81
CA GLN A 83 31.81 -8.59 -25.01
C GLN A 83 30.39 -8.38 -25.55
N LEU A 84 29.95 -9.22 -26.50
CA LEU A 84 28.56 -9.26 -26.98
C LEU A 84 27.58 -9.63 -25.85
N LYS A 85 27.86 -10.68 -25.06
CA LYS A 85 27.04 -11.02 -23.88
C LYS A 85 26.93 -9.86 -22.90
N SER A 86 28.03 -9.14 -22.65
CA SER A 86 28.00 -7.97 -21.77
C SER A 86 27.14 -6.84 -22.35
N ALA A 87 27.23 -6.58 -23.65
CA ALA A 87 26.41 -5.58 -24.32
C ALA A 87 24.91 -5.96 -24.27
N THR A 88 24.56 -7.22 -24.57
CA THR A 88 23.18 -7.72 -24.46
C THR A 88 22.65 -7.58 -23.04
N ASN A 89 23.44 -7.94 -22.02
CA ASN A 89 23.05 -7.77 -20.62
C ASN A 89 22.82 -6.30 -20.25
N GLN A 90 23.70 -5.39 -20.69
CA GLN A 90 23.57 -3.94 -20.43
C GLN A 90 22.31 -3.36 -21.07
N VAL A 91 22.01 -3.73 -22.33
CA VAL A 91 20.77 -3.34 -23.01
C VAL A 91 19.54 -3.91 -22.30
N ALA A 92 19.57 -5.19 -21.91
CA ALA A 92 18.48 -5.81 -21.16
C ALA A 92 18.22 -5.10 -19.80
N SER A 93 19.28 -4.76 -19.05
CA SER A 93 19.12 -3.98 -17.81
C SER A 93 18.63 -2.55 -18.06
N GLY A 94 19.00 -1.92 -19.18
CA GLY A 94 18.49 -0.60 -19.57
C GLY A 94 16.99 -0.62 -19.88
N LEU A 95 16.52 -1.64 -20.60
CA LEU A 95 15.09 -1.84 -20.88
C LEU A 95 14.30 -2.18 -19.61
N ILE A 96 14.82 -3.04 -18.73
CA ILE A 96 14.20 -3.35 -17.43
C ILE A 96 14.14 -2.11 -16.53
N ALA A 97 15.17 -1.25 -16.56
CA ALA A 97 15.17 0.01 -15.81
C ALA A 97 14.18 1.03 -16.37
N ALA A 98 13.94 1.04 -17.69
CA ALA A 98 12.91 1.87 -18.32
C ALA A 98 11.50 1.37 -17.99
N GLU A 99 11.24 0.06 -18.06
CA GLU A 99 9.96 -0.55 -17.69
C GLU A 99 9.63 -0.39 -16.18
N ALA A 100 10.66 -0.31 -15.34
CA ALA A 100 10.52 -0.02 -13.91
C ALA A 100 10.40 1.48 -13.59
N ALA A 101 10.58 2.36 -14.57
CA ALA A 101 10.46 3.81 -14.41
C ALA A 101 9.04 4.25 -14.81
N LEU A 102 8.14 4.33 -13.83
CA LEU A 102 6.76 4.75 -14.02
C LEU A 102 6.65 6.07 -14.79
N SER A 103 5.71 6.13 -15.74
CA SER A 103 5.49 7.33 -16.53
C SER A 103 4.95 8.48 -15.66
N PRO A 104 5.09 9.75 -16.09
CA PRO A 104 4.54 10.89 -15.35
C PRO A 104 3.03 10.80 -15.08
N ALA A 105 2.27 10.14 -15.96
CA ALA A 105 0.84 9.91 -15.78
C ALA A 105 0.55 8.89 -14.67
N GLU A 106 1.37 7.84 -14.56
CA GLU A 106 1.25 6.80 -13.53
C GLU A 106 1.73 7.29 -12.17
N LEU A 107 2.79 8.11 -12.13
CA LEU A 107 3.21 8.83 -10.92
C LEU A 107 2.12 9.80 -10.42
N ALA A 108 1.51 10.57 -11.32
CA ALA A 108 0.37 11.44 -10.96
C ALA A 108 -0.87 10.64 -10.49
N ILE A 109 -1.02 9.36 -10.87
CA ILE A 109 -2.04 8.45 -10.32
C ILE A 109 -1.62 7.95 -8.93
N ALA A 110 -0.34 7.64 -8.72
CA ALA A 110 0.20 7.22 -7.42
C ALA A 110 -0.05 8.27 -6.32
N GLU A 111 0.13 9.56 -6.64
CA GLU A 111 -0.15 10.69 -5.72
C GLU A 111 -1.62 10.75 -5.24
N ARG A 112 -2.55 10.10 -5.96
CA ARG A 112 -3.98 10.05 -5.62
C ARG A 112 -4.40 8.74 -4.95
N VAL A 113 -3.48 7.79 -4.73
CA VAL A 113 -3.79 6.52 -4.04
C VAL A 113 -4.06 6.80 -2.57
N HIS A 114 -5.20 6.33 -2.07
CA HIS A 114 -5.49 6.41 -0.64
C HIS A 114 -4.79 5.25 0.07
N THR A 115 -3.94 5.58 1.05
CA THR A 115 -3.07 4.64 1.77
C THR A 115 -3.53 4.39 3.21
N GLY A 116 -2.94 3.39 3.87
CA GLY A 116 -3.29 2.93 5.21
C GLY A 116 -4.32 1.80 5.21
N HIS A 117 -4.94 1.58 6.37
CA HIS A 117 -5.96 0.55 6.57
C HIS A 117 -7.33 1.02 6.09
N ILE A 118 -7.87 0.35 5.08
CA ILE A 118 -9.17 0.65 4.46
C ILE A 118 -10.17 -0.46 4.85
N PRO A 119 -11.23 -0.15 5.62
CA PRO A 119 -12.29 -1.10 5.91
C PRO A 119 -13.18 -1.33 4.67
N CYS A 120 -13.72 -2.54 4.55
CA CYS A 120 -14.52 -3.02 3.43
C CYS A 120 -15.77 -3.79 3.90
N GLU A 121 -16.62 -4.18 2.94
CA GLU A 121 -17.82 -4.99 3.15
C GLU A 121 -17.51 -6.36 3.81
N LEU A 122 -18.52 -7.00 4.43
CA LEU A 122 -18.42 -8.23 5.23
C LEU A 122 -17.37 -8.22 6.35
N GLY A 123 -16.87 -7.04 6.76
CA GLY A 123 -15.77 -6.93 7.72
C GLY A 123 -14.40 -7.31 7.15
N ALA A 124 -14.27 -7.35 5.81
CA ALA A 124 -12.98 -7.39 5.16
C ALA A 124 -12.22 -6.06 5.34
N SER A 125 -10.92 -6.08 5.08
CA SER A 125 -10.09 -4.86 5.04
C SER A 125 -8.89 -5.05 4.11
N VAL A 126 -8.40 -3.93 3.57
CA VAL A 126 -7.22 -3.86 2.70
C VAL A 126 -6.28 -2.82 3.29
N ASN A 127 -5.01 -3.17 3.48
CA ASN A 127 -3.96 -2.24 3.86
C ASN A 127 -3.14 -1.87 2.61
N ILE A 128 -2.96 -0.58 2.35
CA ILE A 128 -2.25 -0.07 1.17
C ILE A 128 -1.09 0.82 1.62
N GLU A 129 0.14 0.41 1.29
CA GLU A 129 1.37 1.14 1.64
C GLU A 129 2.16 1.46 0.37
N ALA A 130 2.69 2.68 0.26
CA ALA A 130 3.62 3.03 -0.82
C ALA A 130 4.99 2.38 -0.55
N ASP A 131 5.62 1.77 -1.56
CA ASP A 131 6.92 1.11 -1.37
C ASP A 131 8.05 2.16 -1.26
N PRO A 132 8.74 2.28 -0.10
CA PRO A 132 9.77 3.30 0.10
C PRO A 132 11.05 3.05 -0.71
N LYS A 133 11.19 1.90 -1.38
CA LYS A 133 12.34 1.57 -2.23
C LYS A 133 12.09 1.88 -3.71
N SER A 134 10.82 1.99 -4.10
CA SER A 134 10.41 2.19 -5.49
C SER A 134 9.15 3.09 -5.51
N PRO A 135 9.33 4.42 -5.56
CA PRO A 135 8.23 5.38 -5.55
C PRO A 135 7.18 5.07 -6.62
N GLY A 136 5.91 5.19 -6.26
CA GLY A 136 4.78 4.89 -7.14
C GLY A 136 4.35 3.42 -7.19
N TYR A 137 5.13 2.47 -6.65
CA TYR A 137 4.64 1.12 -6.40
C TYR A 137 3.92 1.04 -5.04
N PHE A 138 2.95 0.14 -4.93
CA PHE A 138 2.16 -0.06 -3.71
C PHE A 138 2.12 -1.52 -3.28
N GLN A 139 2.29 -1.75 -1.98
CA GLN A 139 2.05 -3.03 -1.34
C GLN A 139 0.58 -3.05 -0.88
N VAL A 140 -0.20 -3.99 -1.43
CA VAL A 140 -1.65 -4.11 -1.18
C VAL A 140 -1.90 -5.47 -0.53
N ALA A 141 -2.24 -5.45 0.76
CA ALA A 141 -2.31 -6.64 1.60
C ALA A 141 -3.67 -6.76 2.32
N GLY A 142 -4.04 -7.98 2.68
CA GLY A 142 -5.27 -8.26 3.40
C GLY A 142 -5.35 -9.72 3.86
N LYS A 143 -6.56 -10.19 4.18
CA LYS A 143 -6.77 -11.54 4.74
C LYS A 143 -6.52 -12.62 3.67
N GLY A 144 -5.29 -13.12 3.62
CA GLY A 144 -4.88 -14.23 2.73
C GLY A 144 -4.31 -13.80 1.37
N PHE A 145 -4.05 -12.51 1.17
CA PHE A 145 -3.42 -12.00 -0.05
C PHE A 145 -2.42 -10.87 0.22
N HIS A 146 -1.42 -10.75 -0.65
CA HIS A 146 -0.43 -9.67 -0.66
C HIS A 146 0.05 -9.50 -2.11
N TYR A 147 -0.07 -8.28 -2.64
CA TYR A 147 0.25 -7.94 -4.03
C TYR A 147 1.18 -6.74 -4.08
N ARG A 148 2.09 -6.70 -5.06
CA ARG A 148 2.88 -5.48 -5.33
C ARG A 148 2.34 -4.83 -6.59
N MET A 149 1.44 -3.88 -6.40
CA MET A 149 0.69 -3.24 -7.47
C MET A 149 1.41 -2.01 -8.03
N THR A 150 1.11 -1.73 -9.29
CA THR A 150 1.67 -0.65 -10.10
C THR A 150 0.51 0.19 -10.64
N PRO A 151 0.53 1.54 -10.55
CA PRO A 151 -0.50 2.38 -11.16
C PRO A 151 -0.51 2.22 -12.68
N VAL A 152 -1.70 2.22 -13.27
CA VAL A 152 -1.92 2.10 -14.73
C VAL A 152 -2.76 3.28 -15.19
N SER A 153 -2.41 3.88 -16.33
CA SER A 153 -3.11 5.03 -16.91
C SER A 153 -4.61 4.76 -17.15
N THR A 154 -5.49 5.64 -16.65
CA THR A 154 -6.95 5.55 -16.86
C THR A 154 -7.49 6.78 -17.58
N SER A 155 -8.40 6.56 -18.54
CA SER A 155 -9.12 7.64 -19.24
C SER A 155 -10.23 8.29 -18.39
N THR A 156 -10.74 7.57 -17.38
CA THR A 156 -11.80 8.03 -16.48
C THR A 156 -11.28 8.75 -15.23
N GLY A 157 -9.96 8.94 -15.10
CA GLY A 157 -9.32 9.58 -13.94
C GLY A 157 -9.32 8.77 -12.64
N ALA A 158 -10.13 7.70 -12.55
CA ALA A 158 -10.17 6.77 -11.43
C ALA A 158 -8.80 6.13 -11.20
N VAL A 159 -8.43 5.92 -9.94
CA VAL A 159 -7.14 5.32 -9.57
C VAL A 159 -7.24 3.81 -9.79
N ARG A 160 -6.35 3.25 -10.61
CA ARG A 160 -6.25 1.82 -10.90
C ARG A 160 -4.82 1.35 -10.67
N LEU A 161 -4.65 0.35 -9.81
CA LEU A 161 -3.37 -0.29 -9.52
C LEU A 161 -3.46 -1.77 -9.91
N GLU A 162 -2.43 -2.31 -10.55
CA GLU A 162 -2.42 -3.69 -11.03
C GLU A 162 -1.15 -4.45 -10.61
N ASP A 163 -1.35 -5.72 -10.24
CA ASP A 163 -0.31 -6.75 -10.23
C ASP A 163 -0.64 -7.73 -11.36
N ALA A 164 -0.06 -7.50 -12.55
CA ALA A 164 -0.30 -8.32 -13.73
C ALA A 164 0.18 -9.78 -13.57
N GLN A 165 1.08 -10.06 -12.62
CA GLN A 165 1.58 -11.41 -12.35
C GLN A 165 0.58 -12.19 -11.49
N ALA A 166 0.07 -11.59 -10.42
CA ALA A 166 -1.02 -12.16 -9.62
C ALA A 166 -2.39 -12.11 -10.33
N GLY A 167 -2.58 -11.19 -11.27
CA GLY A 167 -3.88 -10.86 -11.86
C GLY A 167 -4.76 -9.97 -10.97
N ALA A 168 -4.20 -9.35 -9.93
CA ALA A 168 -4.95 -8.53 -9.00
C ALA A 168 -5.05 -7.08 -9.47
N VAL A 169 -6.22 -6.48 -9.32
CA VAL A 169 -6.53 -5.10 -9.73
C VAL A 169 -7.28 -4.39 -8.60
N TRP A 170 -6.71 -3.30 -8.10
CA TRP A 170 -7.36 -2.34 -7.22
C TRP A 170 -7.98 -1.22 -8.05
N ILE A 171 -9.24 -0.91 -7.79
CA ILE A 171 -9.96 0.21 -8.42
C ILE A 171 -10.47 1.12 -7.31
N GLN A 172 -10.10 2.39 -7.36
CA GLN A 172 -10.51 3.43 -6.42
C GLN A 172 -11.28 4.53 -7.18
N ILE A 173 -12.56 4.66 -6.83
CA ILE A 173 -13.52 5.65 -7.34
C ILE A 173 -13.76 6.70 -6.24
N ALA A 174 -14.32 7.85 -6.57
CA ALA A 174 -14.50 8.99 -5.66
C ALA A 174 -15.16 8.67 -4.30
N ASN A 175 -16.07 7.69 -4.25
CA ASN A 175 -16.83 7.32 -3.06
C ASN A 175 -16.54 5.90 -2.51
N LYS A 176 -15.91 4.99 -3.28
CA LYS A 176 -15.57 3.63 -2.85
C LYS A 176 -14.46 3.01 -3.70
N SER A 177 -13.80 2.00 -3.14
CA SER A 177 -12.79 1.17 -3.80
C SER A 177 -13.18 -0.32 -3.79
N MET A 178 -12.50 -1.12 -4.60
CA MET A 178 -12.63 -2.57 -4.63
C MET A 178 -11.35 -3.25 -5.14
N LEU A 179 -11.11 -4.48 -4.68
CA LEU A 179 -10.01 -5.34 -5.08
C LEU A 179 -10.56 -6.57 -5.80
N MET A 180 -10.08 -6.85 -7.01
CA MET A 180 -10.54 -7.98 -7.84
C MET A 180 -9.37 -8.76 -8.43
N ASN A 181 -9.47 -10.09 -8.44
CA ASN A 181 -8.56 -10.96 -9.17
C ASN A 181 -9.15 -11.29 -10.55
N GLN A 182 -8.61 -10.64 -11.58
CA GLN A 182 -9.02 -10.78 -12.98
C GLN A 182 -8.73 -12.17 -13.56
N LYS A 183 -7.73 -12.88 -13.05
CA LYS A 183 -7.39 -14.24 -13.51
C LYS A 183 -8.33 -15.31 -12.96
N LEU A 184 -8.99 -15.04 -11.83
CA LEU A 184 -9.97 -15.92 -11.20
C LEU A 184 -11.42 -15.43 -11.35
N GLY A 185 -11.64 -14.22 -11.88
CA GLY A 185 -12.95 -13.57 -11.93
C GLY A 185 -13.54 -13.23 -10.56
N GLN A 186 -12.71 -13.22 -9.50
CA GLN A 186 -13.16 -13.16 -8.11
C GLN A 186 -12.93 -11.77 -7.51
N ARG A 187 -13.97 -11.19 -6.91
CA ARG A 187 -13.84 -10.01 -6.04
C ARG A 187 -13.29 -10.44 -4.68
N LEU A 188 -12.24 -9.77 -4.21
CA LEU A 188 -11.48 -10.14 -2.99
C LEU A 188 -11.82 -9.25 -1.79
N ALA A 189 -12.11 -7.97 -2.04
CA ALA A 189 -12.57 -7.02 -1.03
C ALA A 189 -13.38 -5.92 -1.74
N ASP A 190 -14.55 -5.59 -1.21
CA ASP A 190 -15.55 -4.76 -1.90
C ASP A 190 -16.07 -3.63 -1.03
N GLU A 191 -16.60 -2.59 -1.69
CA GLU A 191 -17.16 -1.37 -1.07
C GLU A 191 -16.21 -0.74 -0.04
N CYS A 192 -14.91 -0.87 -0.27
CA CYS A 192 -13.85 -0.38 0.61
C CYS A 192 -13.90 1.14 0.69
N MET A 193 -13.94 1.71 1.90
CA MET A 193 -14.08 3.15 2.10
C MET A 193 -12.95 3.72 2.96
N SER A 194 -12.04 4.44 2.33
CA SER A 194 -11.06 5.28 3.02
C SER A 194 -11.72 6.51 3.67
N PRO A 195 -11.12 7.16 4.68
CA PRO A 195 -11.70 8.33 5.35
C PRO A 195 -12.09 9.48 4.38
N GLN A 196 -11.31 9.69 3.33
CA GLN A 196 -11.60 10.67 2.27
C GLN A 196 -12.84 10.28 1.46
N GLN A 197 -13.01 9.00 1.12
CA GLN A 197 -14.18 8.48 0.41
C GLN A 197 -15.46 8.50 1.27
N VAL A 198 -15.35 8.31 2.59
CA VAL A 198 -16.48 8.49 3.52
C VAL A 198 -16.95 9.95 3.50
N ALA A 199 -16.04 10.92 3.55
CA ALA A 199 -16.39 12.34 3.46
C ALA A 199 -17.06 12.70 2.12
N VAL A 200 -16.57 12.16 1.00
CA VAL A 200 -17.21 12.31 -0.32
C VAL A 200 -18.61 11.67 -0.33
N THR A 201 -18.76 10.45 0.19
CA THR A 201 -20.05 9.75 0.28
C THR A 201 -21.07 10.54 1.09
N GLU A 202 -20.67 11.09 2.24
CA GLU A 202 -21.52 11.95 3.06
C GLU A 202 -21.85 13.30 2.39
N SER A 203 -20.97 13.84 1.54
CA SER A 203 -21.28 15.04 0.75
C SER A 203 -22.33 14.76 -0.35
N ILE A 204 -22.21 13.62 -1.05
CA ILE A 204 -23.17 13.18 -2.08
C ILE A 204 -24.52 12.82 -1.47
N ARG A 205 -24.54 12.24 -0.26
CA ARG A 205 -25.77 12.00 0.52
C ARG A 205 -26.50 13.30 0.87
N LYS A 206 -25.78 14.39 1.15
CA LYS A 206 -26.34 15.70 1.54
C LYS A 206 -26.75 16.55 0.34
N ASN A 207 -26.07 16.39 -0.78
CA ASN A 207 -26.39 17.07 -2.04
C ASN A 207 -26.30 16.07 -3.21
N PRO A 208 -27.32 15.24 -3.42
CA PRO A 208 -27.34 14.29 -4.53
C PRO A 208 -27.31 15.03 -5.86
N GLN A 209 -26.68 14.43 -6.86
CA GLN A 209 -26.72 14.97 -8.23
C GLN A 209 -28.15 14.93 -8.76
N PRO A 210 -28.62 15.97 -9.47
CA PRO A 210 -29.99 16.00 -9.99
C PRO A 210 -30.23 14.86 -10.97
N SER A 211 -31.37 14.19 -10.83
CA SER A 211 -31.75 13.04 -11.65
C SER A 211 -31.93 13.45 -13.11
N LEU A 212 -31.17 12.84 -14.04
CA LEU A 212 -31.30 13.04 -15.49
C LEU A 212 -32.66 12.58 -16.08
N LEU A 213 -33.52 11.99 -15.26
CA LEU A 213 -34.87 11.53 -15.60
C LEU A 213 -35.97 12.42 -15.01
N ASP A 214 -35.61 13.39 -14.15
CA ASP A 214 -36.54 14.43 -13.72
C ASP A 214 -36.52 15.55 -14.77
N SER A 215 -37.69 16.07 -15.13
CA SER A 215 -37.77 17.05 -16.23
C SER A 215 -37.15 18.40 -15.79
N PRO A 216 -36.45 19.14 -16.68
CA PRO A 216 -35.59 20.26 -16.27
C PRO A 216 -36.36 21.52 -15.87
N ALA A 217 -37.03 21.47 -14.73
CA ALA A 217 -37.52 22.65 -14.02
C ALA A 217 -36.34 23.34 -13.31
N ALA A 218 -36.13 24.62 -13.61
CA ALA A 218 -35.17 25.51 -12.94
C ALA A 218 -33.66 25.20 -13.09
N ALA A 219 -33.21 24.66 -14.23
CA ALA A 219 -31.80 24.80 -14.67
C ALA A 219 -31.47 26.22 -15.19
N ALA A 220 -32.00 27.27 -14.54
CA ALA A 220 -32.00 28.64 -15.05
C ALA A 220 -32.14 29.72 -13.96
N ALA A 221 -31.11 29.92 -13.11
CA ALA A 221 -30.74 31.21 -12.50
C ALA A 221 -29.62 31.09 -11.45
N THR A 222 -28.34 30.99 -11.88
CA THR A 222 -27.18 31.74 -11.32
C THR A 222 -25.90 31.32 -12.04
N ALA A 223 -25.67 31.87 -13.24
CA ALA A 223 -24.31 32.12 -13.71
C ALA A 223 -23.95 33.55 -13.27
N PRO A 224 -22.86 33.79 -12.53
CA PRO A 224 -22.42 35.15 -12.24
C PRO A 224 -22.00 35.83 -13.54
N ALA A 225 -22.46 37.06 -13.77
CA ALA A 225 -22.14 37.79 -14.99
C ALA A 225 -20.62 38.03 -15.11
N ALA A 226 -20.07 37.82 -16.31
CA ALA A 226 -18.71 38.24 -16.62
C ALA A 226 -18.63 39.77 -16.55
N ALA A 227 -17.63 40.30 -15.85
CA ALA A 227 -17.41 41.74 -15.79
C ALA A 227 -16.84 42.25 -17.12
N GLU A 228 -17.62 43.07 -17.83
CA GLU A 228 -17.18 43.73 -19.05
C GLU A 228 -16.14 44.82 -18.73
N ALA A 229 -14.98 44.76 -19.38
CA ALA A 229 -13.89 45.70 -19.15
C ALA A 229 -14.11 46.98 -19.99
N PRO A 230 -14.15 48.18 -19.37
CA PRO A 230 -14.34 49.41 -20.11
C PRO A 230 -13.07 49.79 -20.89
N ALA A 231 -13.21 49.95 -22.20
CA ALA A 231 -12.13 50.44 -23.07
C ALA A 231 -12.35 51.92 -23.42
N LYS A 232 -11.68 52.83 -22.71
CA LYS A 232 -11.05 54.02 -23.31
C LYS A 232 -10.02 54.67 -22.39
#